data_AF-A0A2P2L4L5-F1
#
_entry.id   AF-A0A2P2L4L5-F1
#
_cell.length_a   1.000
_cell.length_b   1.000
_cell.length_c   1.000
_cell.angle_alpha   90.00
_cell.angle_beta   90.00
_cell.angle_gamma   90.00
#
_symmetry.space_group_name_H-M   'P 1'
#
loop_
_entity.id
_entity.type
_entity.pdbx_description
1 polymer ?
#
loop_
_entity_poly.entity_id
_entity_poly.type
_entity_poly.pdbx_seq_one_letter_code
_entity_poly.pdbx_strand_id
1 'polypeptide(L)'
;MIEEKERKSLTVAPFQCVWSKDLKFREAGRGCVAFDAYAHNDVTVVFRENVGSQNYHYKRDNNPHYTVILGSHRNRRLKIEVDGKSVVDVEGTGLCCSFAFQSYWISIYDGLISVGKGRYPFQNLVFQWLDSNPNCSVQYVGFSSWDKHVGYRNVNVLPLPHNHLLLWKQVDSAEYDRKEDLEEELENGQTGYEEWGLKNFLESWKLSDVVFIVGNGNIERPVPAHKVILQACGNFPLSSSNEDVIQMHDVTYVVLHAFLQYIYTGQTQILESQLGSLGSLALQYEVMPLAKQCKETMERSMLNKKLLGVGKNVELSCPNSRPHYCVTFPLGLPINVQRLNELHSSGEYSDVNIYIEGHGLVARLHKIILSLWSVPFMKMFTNGMSETSSSEIHLSEVPPEAFKIMLKYMYIGELSLADTTYSGTLLLQLLLLADQFGVTPLYQECCKILLECLSEGWSSPNGRRSYNKKFSIMHKFNGRRTRPIWQVN
;
A
#
# COMPACT_ATOMS: atom_id res chain seq x y z
N MET A 1 -33.51 -23.27 -24.67
CA MET A 1 -33.84 -21.87 -24.38
C MET A 1 -32.93 -21.43 -23.25
N ILE A 2 -31.90 -20.66 -23.57
CA ILE A 2 -31.01 -20.06 -22.58
C ILE A 2 -31.71 -18.77 -22.17
N GLU A 3 -32.19 -18.70 -20.92
CA GLU A 3 -32.73 -17.47 -20.36
C GLU A 3 -31.63 -16.40 -20.39
N GLU A 4 -31.84 -15.38 -21.22
CA GLU A 4 -31.13 -14.10 -21.09
C GLU A 4 -31.44 -13.55 -19.70
N LYS A 5 -30.47 -13.69 -18.79
CA LYS A 5 -30.51 -13.01 -17.50
C LYS A 5 -30.50 -11.51 -17.79
N GLU A 6 -31.68 -10.89 -17.82
CA GLU A 6 -31.86 -9.45 -17.97
C GLU A 6 -30.88 -8.72 -17.05
N ARG A 7 -29.91 -8.02 -17.65
CA ARG A 7 -28.95 -7.19 -16.92
C ARG A 7 -29.73 -6.01 -16.33
N LYS A 8 -30.20 -6.15 -15.09
CA LYS A 8 -30.94 -5.13 -14.36
C LYS A 8 -30.15 -3.82 -14.33
N SER A 9 -30.56 -2.87 -15.16
CA SER A 9 -30.16 -1.47 -15.09
C SER A 9 -30.99 -0.78 -14.01
N LEU A 10 -30.33 -0.12 -13.07
CA LEU A 10 -30.95 0.65 -12.00
C LEU A 10 -30.92 2.14 -12.36
N THR A 11 -32.07 2.80 -12.47
CA THR A 11 -32.15 4.26 -12.61
C THR A 11 -32.55 4.87 -11.28
N VAL A 12 -31.69 5.72 -10.71
CA VAL A 12 -31.97 6.43 -9.45
C VAL A 12 -32.49 7.82 -9.77
N ALA A 13 -33.62 8.19 -9.15
CA ALA A 13 -34.23 9.50 -9.31
C ALA A 13 -33.53 10.59 -8.47
N PRO A 14 -33.65 11.87 -8.84
CA PRO A 14 -33.13 12.98 -8.05
C PRO A 14 -33.58 12.90 -6.59
N PHE A 15 -32.66 13.20 -5.68
CA PHE A 15 -32.85 13.17 -4.24
C PHE A 15 -33.31 11.82 -3.65
N GLN A 16 -33.12 10.72 -4.37
CA GLN A 16 -33.42 9.38 -3.89
C GLN A 16 -32.16 8.56 -3.69
N CYS A 17 -32.19 7.67 -2.70
CA CYS A 17 -31.20 6.62 -2.53
C CYS A 17 -31.90 5.26 -2.66
N VAL A 18 -31.32 4.40 -3.50
CA VAL A 18 -31.79 3.03 -3.72
C VAL A 18 -30.83 2.07 -3.05
N TRP A 19 -31.40 1.15 -2.30
CA TRP A 19 -30.69 0.10 -1.59
C TRP A 19 -31.17 -1.27 -2.06
N SER A 20 -30.24 -2.23 -2.11
CA SER A 20 -30.56 -3.64 -2.31
C SER A 20 -29.95 -4.47 -1.19
N LYS A 21 -30.71 -5.42 -0.65
CA LYS A 21 -30.22 -6.38 0.35
C LYS A 21 -29.14 -7.30 -0.22
N ASP A 22 -29.10 -7.45 -1.55
CA ASP A 22 -28.11 -8.27 -2.26
C ASP A 22 -26.76 -7.56 -2.40
N LEU A 23 -26.72 -6.23 -2.21
CA LEU A 23 -25.51 -5.42 -2.28
C LEU A 23 -24.90 -5.27 -0.90
N LYS A 24 -24.47 -6.40 -0.35
CA LYS A 24 -23.90 -6.53 0.98
C LYS A 24 -22.48 -7.06 0.91
N PHE A 25 -21.55 -6.40 1.59
CA PHE A 25 -20.22 -6.91 1.88
C PHE A 25 -20.32 -8.17 2.73
N ARG A 26 -19.45 -9.14 2.44
CA ARG A 26 -19.40 -10.39 3.19
C ARG A 26 -18.94 -10.16 4.63
N GLU A 27 -18.00 -9.25 4.81
CA GLU A 27 -17.46 -8.81 6.09
C GLU A 27 -17.80 -7.33 6.30
N ALA A 28 -18.23 -6.96 7.50
CA ALA A 28 -18.44 -5.56 7.84
C ALA A 28 -17.09 -4.82 7.81
N GLY A 29 -17.10 -3.58 7.31
CA GLY A 29 -15.92 -2.74 7.15
C GLY A 29 -15.03 -3.12 5.96
N ARG A 30 -15.30 -4.23 5.27
CA ARG A 30 -14.41 -4.80 4.24
C ARG A 30 -15.18 -5.26 3.01
N GLY A 31 -15.05 -4.51 1.92
CA GLY A 31 -15.63 -4.92 0.65
C GLY A 31 -15.32 -3.99 -0.49
N CYS A 32 -15.61 -4.45 -1.70
CA CYS A 32 -15.50 -3.64 -2.91
C CYS A 32 -16.79 -3.72 -3.73
N VAL A 33 -17.22 -2.58 -4.26
CA VAL A 33 -18.29 -2.52 -5.25
C VAL A 33 -17.72 -2.04 -6.58
N ALA A 34 -17.99 -2.78 -7.64
CA ALA A 34 -17.71 -2.37 -9.02
C ALA A 34 -19.04 -2.14 -9.75
N PHE A 35 -19.14 -1.07 -10.52
CA PHE A 35 -20.37 -0.67 -11.19
C PHE A 35 -20.10 0.17 -12.44
N ASP A 36 -21.01 0.11 -13.40
CA ASP A 36 -21.05 1.07 -14.50
C ASP A 36 -22.04 2.18 -14.14
N ALA A 37 -21.63 3.44 -14.29
CA ALA A 37 -22.50 4.59 -14.10
C ALA A 37 -22.61 5.44 -15.37
N TYR A 38 -23.82 5.93 -15.62
CA TYR A 38 -24.17 6.93 -16.62
C TYR A 38 -24.86 8.08 -15.91
N ALA A 39 -24.20 9.24 -15.88
CA ALA A 39 -24.71 10.45 -15.25
C ALA A 39 -24.33 11.67 -16.08
N HIS A 40 -25.24 12.64 -16.10
CA HIS A 40 -24.93 13.97 -16.63
C HIS A 40 -24.11 14.81 -15.62
N ASN A 41 -24.28 14.50 -14.34
CA ASN A 41 -23.65 15.18 -13.20
C ASN A 41 -22.97 14.13 -12.29
N ASP A 42 -23.04 14.34 -10.98
CA ASP A 42 -22.40 13.56 -9.94
C ASP A 42 -23.01 12.16 -9.78
N VAL A 43 -22.13 11.21 -9.51
CA VAL A 43 -22.47 9.84 -9.14
C VAL A 43 -22.21 9.68 -7.66
N THR A 44 -23.23 9.29 -6.90
CA THR A 44 -23.16 9.19 -5.45
C THR A 44 -23.35 7.74 -5.01
N VAL A 45 -22.38 7.23 -4.25
CA VAL A 45 -22.44 5.89 -3.64
C VAL A 45 -22.35 6.05 -2.13
N VAL A 46 -23.24 5.37 -1.41
CA VAL A 46 -23.41 5.48 0.04
C VAL A 46 -23.13 4.11 0.66
N PHE A 47 -22.41 4.08 1.79
CA PHE A 47 -22.08 2.85 2.50
C PHE A 47 -22.54 2.92 3.95
N ARG A 48 -23.23 1.88 4.43
CA ARG A 48 -23.88 1.85 5.75
C ARG A 48 -23.84 0.50 6.44
N GLU A 49 -24.04 0.49 7.75
CA GLU A 49 -24.24 -0.76 8.51
C GLU A 49 -25.57 -1.44 8.15
N ASN A 50 -26.64 -0.68 7.95
CA ASN A 50 -27.96 -1.20 7.63
C ASN A 50 -28.50 -0.58 6.35
N VAL A 51 -29.35 -1.33 5.65
CA VAL A 51 -30.08 -0.86 4.47
C VAL A 51 -30.91 0.37 4.87
N GLY A 52 -30.69 1.50 4.20
CA GLY A 52 -31.49 2.71 4.43
C GLY A 52 -32.91 2.59 3.89
N SER A 53 -33.78 3.54 4.29
CA SER A 53 -35.14 3.64 3.75
C SER A 53 -35.12 3.85 2.24
N GLN A 54 -35.83 3.01 1.48
CA GLN A 54 -35.95 3.16 0.03
C GLN A 54 -36.59 4.52 -0.31
N ASN A 55 -36.09 5.16 -1.36
CA ASN A 55 -36.60 6.44 -1.91
C ASN A 55 -36.44 7.66 -0.97
N TYR A 56 -35.66 7.52 0.12
CA TYR A 56 -35.25 8.65 0.97
C TYR A 56 -33.80 9.04 0.68
N HIS A 57 -33.52 10.34 0.70
CA HIS A 57 -32.17 10.85 0.53
C HIS A 57 -31.29 10.48 1.73
N TYR A 58 -30.05 10.03 1.49
CA TYR A 58 -29.13 9.58 2.54
C TYR A 58 -28.87 10.66 3.61
N LYS A 59 -28.81 11.95 3.23
CA LYS A 59 -28.61 13.08 4.18
C LYS A 59 -29.75 13.31 5.18
N ARG A 60 -30.90 12.67 5.03
CA ARG A 60 -32.03 12.81 5.99
C ARG A 60 -31.98 11.78 7.12
N ASP A 61 -31.00 10.90 7.09
CA ASP A 61 -30.84 9.80 8.02
C ASP A 61 -29.56 10.01 8.84
N ASN A 62 -29.68 9.91 10.16
CA ASN A 62 -28.61 10.14 11.12
C ASN A 62 -27.74 8.90 11.36
N ASN A 63 -27.99 7.79 10.66
CA ASN A 63 -27.18 6.59 10.78
C ASN A 63 -25.74 6.82 10.26
N PRO A 64 -24.73 6.26 10.94
CA PRO A 64 -23.33 6.34 10.52
C PRO A 64 -23.12 5.84 9.08
N HIS A 65 -22.49 6.65 8.24
CA HIS A 65 -22.31 6.33 6.83
C HIS A 65 -21.14 7.04 6.15
N TYR A 66 -20.59 6.37 5.14
CA TYR A 66 -19.69 6.98 4.17
C TYR A 66 -20.47 7.35 2.91
N THR A 67 -20.17 8.51 2.33
CA THR A 67 -20.68 8.92 1.02
C THR A 67 -19.50 9.24 0.11
N VAL A 68 -19.41 8.59 -1.03
CA VAL A 68 -18.43 8.88 -2.08
C VAL A 68 -19.15 9.51 -3.26
N ILE A 69 -18.77 10.75 -3.59
CA ILE A 69 -19.36 11.55 -4.66
C ILE A 69 -18.31 11.74 -5.76
N LEU A 70 -18.56 11.12 -6.91
CA LEU A 70 -17.71 11.21 -8.10
C LEU A 70 -18.27 12.28 -9.04
N GLY A 71 -17.50 13.33 -9.31
CA GLY A 71 -17.91 14.39 -10.22
C GLY A 71 -18.65 15.56 -9.55
N SER A 72 -18.37 15.84 -8.28
CA SER A 72 -18.86 17.06 -7.63
C SER A 72 -18.34 18.33 -8.32
N HIS A 73 -19.02 19.47 -8.11
CA HIS A 73 -18.68 20.78 -8.70
C HIS A 73 -18.52 20.73 -10.23
N ARG A 74 -19.61 20.38 -10.92
CA ARG A 74 -19.65 20.25 -12.39
C ARG A 74 -18.63 19.23 -12.92
N ASN A 75 -18.56 18.06 -12.28
CA ASN A 75 -17.75 16.92 -12.73
C ASN A 75 -16.23 17.14 -12.64
N ARG A 76 -15.79 17.98 -11.70
CA ARG A 76 -14.36 18.34 -11.52
C ARG A 76 -13.75 17.84 -10.23
N ARG A 77 -14.57 17.38 -9.28
CA ARG A 77 -14.11 17.04 -7.93
C ARG A 77 -14.60 15.68 -7.48
N LEU A 78 -13.77 15.03 -6.66
CA LEU A 78 -14.14 13.86 -5.88
C LEU A 78 -14.36 14.32 -4.44
N LYS A 79 -15.48 13.91 -3.84
CA LYS A 79 -15.76 14.16 -2.42
C LYS A 79 -15.99 12.87 -1.67
N ILE A 80 -15.52 12.83 -0.43
CA ILE A 80 -15.88 11.81 0.56
C ILE A 80 -16.48 12.54 1.75
N GLU A 81 -17.67 12.13 2.16
CA GLU A 81 -18.36 12.61 3.35
C GLU A 81 -18.45 11.49 4.39
N VAL A 82 -18.19 11.81 5.66
CA VAL A 82 -18.50 10.97 6.82
C VAL A 82 -19.66 11.62 7.55
N ASP A 83 -20.79 10.93 7.67
CA ASP A 83 -21.99 11.43 8.34
C ASP A 83 -22.45 12.80 7.82
N GLY A 84 -22.33 12.99 6.50
CA GLY A 84 -22.67 14.24 5.81
C GLY A 84 -21.66 15.38 5.96
N LYS A 85 -20.57 15.19 6.71
CA LYS A 85 -19.45 16.14 6.79
C LYS A 85 -18.40 15.81 5.74
N SER A 86 -18.06 16.80 4.89
CA SER A 86 -17.02 16.64 3.87
C SER A 86 -15.64 16.50 4.52
N VAL A 87 -15.01 15.33 4.40
CA VAL A 87 -13.66 15.05 4.89
C VAL A 87 -12.62 15.07 3.76
N VAL A 88 -13.06 14.78 2.54
CA VAL A 88 -12.25 14.89 1.33
C VAL A 88 -12.99 15.76 0.33
N ASP A 89 -12.30 16.73 -0.25
CA ASP A 89 -12.76 17.52 -1.38
C ASP A 89 -11.59 17.86 -2.29
N VAL A 90 -11.33 17.03 -3.29
CA VAL A 90 -10.14 17.12 -4.15
C VAL A 90 -10.52 17.38 -5.59
N GLU A 91 -9.70 18.18 -6.27
CA GLU A 91 -9.83 18.35 -7.72
C GLU A 91 -9.28 17.10 -8.42
N GLY A 92 -10.11 16.48 -9.25
CA GLY A 92 -9.82 15.19 -9.87
C GLY A 92 -10.22 15.17 -11.33
N THR A 93 -9.34 14.66 -12.19
CA THR A 93 -9.55 14.56 -13.63
C THR A 93 -10.58 13.47 -13.98
N GLY A 94 -11.66 13.85 -14.67
CA GLY A 94 -12.41 12.95 -15.55
C GLY A 94 -13.39 11.96 -14.91
N LEU A 95 -13.82 12.18 -13.67
CA LEU A 95 -14.87 11.37 -13.05
C LEU A 95 -16.26 11.93 -13.45
N CYS A 96 -16.98 11.14 -14.25
CA CYS A 96 -18.36 11.35 -14.69
C CYS A 96 -18.66 12.62 -15.49
N CYS A 97 -18.21 12.65 -16.74
CA CYS A 97 -18.83 13.49 -17.78
C CYS A 97 -18.73 12.74 -19.12
N SER A 98 -19.68 11.83 -19.38
CA SER A 98 -19.71 11.11 -20.66
C SER A 98 -21.15 10.80 -21.08
N PHE A 99 -21.41 10.89 -22.38
CA PHE A 99 -22.63 10.39 -23.00
C PHE A 99 -22.70 8.85 -23.04
N ALA A 100 -21.77 8.16 -22.39
CA ALA A 100 -21.69 6.71 -22.29
C ALA A 100 -21.45 6.25 -20.84
N PHE A 101 -21.84 5.01 -20.56
CA PHE A 101 -21.53 4.35 -19.28
C PHE A 101 -20.02 4.23 -19.07
N GLN A 102 -19.56 4.60 -17.89
CA GLN A 102 -18.19 4.42 -17.45
C GLN A 102 -18.14 3.48 -16.24
N SER A 103 -17.11 2.64 -16.17
CA SER A 103 -16.93 1.67 -15.10
C SER A 103 -16.09 2.27 -13.97
N TYR A 104 -16.56 2.09 -12.74
CA TYR A 104 -15.91 2.54 -11.53
C TYR A 104 -15.90 1.42 -10.50
N TRP A 105 -14.97 1.51 -9.56
CA TRP A 105 -14.98 0.68 -8.37
C TRP A 105 -14.61 1.50 -7.14
N ILE A 106 -15.18 1.11 -6.01
CA ILE A 106 -14.92 1.70 -4.70
C ILE A 106 -14.69 0.55 -3.72
N SER A 107 -13.58 0.58 -2.99
CA SER A 107 -13.31 -0.37 -1.91
C SER A 107 -13.24 0.35 -0.56
N ILE A 108 -13.74 -0.32 0.48
CA ILE A 108 -13.61 0.09 1.88
C ILE A 108 -12.91 -1.05 2.60
N TYR A 109 -11.85 -0.72 3.35
CA TYR A 109 -11.11 -1.68 4.16
C TYR A 109 -10.68 -1.01 5.47
N ASP A 110 -11.38 -1.33 6.56
CA ASP A 110 -11.06 -0.84 7.91
C ASP A 110 -10.79 0.68 7.96
N GLY A 111 -11.59 1.47 7.21
CA GLY A 111 -11.43 2.93 7.08
C GLY A 111 -10.68 3.41 5.83
N LEU A 112 -9.95 2.55 5.14
CA LEU A 112 -9.30 2.90 3.87
C LEU A 112 -10.31 2.84 2.73
N ILE A 113 -10.72 4.00 2.22
CA ILE A 113 -11.58 4.15 1.05
C ILE A 113 -10.71 4.38 -0.17
N SER A 114 -10.76 3.46 -1.13
CA SER A 114 -10.08 3.59 -2.43
C SER A 114 -11.10 3.69 -3.56
N VAL A 115 -10.83 4.58 -4.52
CA VAL A 115 -11.68 4.84 -5.67
C VAL A 115 -10.85 4.69 -6.93
N GLY A 116 -11.34 3.94 -7.92
CA GLY A 116 -10.68 3.81 -9.20
C GLY A 116 -11.63 3.70 -10.38
N LYS A 117 -11.04 3.76 -11.58
CA LYS A 117 -11.76 3.70 -12.86
C LYS A 117 -11.47 2.38 -13.58
N GLY A 118 -12.50 1.57 -13.77
CA GLY A 118 -12.37 0.25 -14.36
C GLY A 118 -13.55 -0.65 -14.00
N ARG A 119 -13.61 -1.82 -14.63
CA ARG A 119 -14.66 -2.83 -14.36
C ARG A 119 -14.36 -3.65 -13.11
N TYR A 120 -13.11 -3.63 -12.68
CA TYR A 120 -12.62 -4.46 -11.61
C TYR A 120 -11.86 -3.64 -10.57
N PRO A 121 -11.81 -4.11 -9.32
CA PRO A 121 -11.04 -3.48 -8.25
C PRO A 121 -9.57 -3.28 -8.68
N PHE A 122 -8.93 -2.23 -8.15
CA PHE A 122 -7.52 -1.90 -8.35
C PHE A 122 -7.13 -1.37 -9.74
N GLN A 123 -8.04 -1.40 -10.72
CA GLN A 123 -7.80 -0.78 -12.04
C GLN A 123 -7.81 0.74 -11.99
N ASN A 124 -6.79 1.39 -12.57
CA ASN A 124 -6.65 2.86 -12.64
C ASN A 124 -7.10 3.54 -11.34
N LEU A 125 -6.39 3.25 -10.25
CA LEU A 125 -6.63 3.90 -8.96
C LEU A 125 -6.63 5.42 -9.15
N VAL A 126 -7.71 6.07 -8.75
CA VAL A 126 -7.89 7.51 -8.89
C VAL A 126 -7.58 8.22 -7.57
N PHE A 127 -8.01 7.63 -6.45
CA PHE A 127 -7.89 8.27 -5.15
C PHE A 127 -7.93 7.27 -3.98
N GLN A 128 -7.25 7.58 -2.89
CA GLN A 128 -7.35 6.85 -1.62
C GLN A 128 -7.41 7.82 -0.44
N TRP A 129 -8.18 7.45 0.58
CA TRP A 129 -8.27 8.17 1.85
C TRP A 129 -8.47 7.19 3.00
N LEU A 130 -7.78 7.45 4.10
CA LEU A 130 -7.87 6.66 5.33
C LEU A 130 -8.61 7.46 6.38
N ASP A 131 -9.70 6.88 6.91
CA ASP A 131 -10.40 7.43 8.07
C ASP A 131 -9.57 7.25 9.35
N SER A 132 -9.42 8.32 10.14
CA SER A 132 -8.75 8.26 11.44
C SER A 132 -9.62 7.59 12.52
N ASN A 133 -10.93 7.48 12.30
CA ASN A 133 -11.86 6.77 13.20
C ASN A 133 -12.84 5.91 12.38
N PRO A 134 -12.40 4.72 11.92
CA PRO A 134 -13.12 3.95 10.91
C PRO A 134 -14.46 3.39 11.42
N ASN A 135 -15.49 3.52 10.58
CA ASN A 135 -16.75 2.81 10.78
C ASN A 135 -16.64 1.37 10.23
N CYS A 136 -16.20 0.46 11.10
CA CYS A 136 -16.01 -0.96 10.78
C CYS A 136 -17.32 -1.75 10.65
N SER A 137 -18.48 -1.15 10.92
CA SER A 137 -19.79 -1.82 10.80
C SER A 137 -20.40 -1.74 9.41
N VAL A 138 -19.79 -0.95 8.50
CA VAL A 138 -20.31 -0.71 7.15
C VAL A 138 -20.35 -1.98 6.30
N GLN A 139 -21.51 -2.33 5.78
CA GLN A 139 -21.68 -3.56 5.00
C GLN A 139 -22.63 -3.42 3.80
N TYR A 140 -23.51 -2.44 3.73
CA TYR A 140 -24.45 -2.26 2.61
C TYR A 140 -24.02 -1.12 1.70
N VAL A 141 -24.27 -1.31 0.40
CA VAL A 141 -24.03 -0.30 -0.63
C VAL A 141 -25.36 0.24 -1.16
N GLY A 142 -25.50 1.56 -1.13
CA GLY A 142 -26.61 2.32 -1.67
C GLY A 142 -26.14 3.20 -2.84
N PHE A 143 -27.01 3.39 -3.81
CA PHE A 143 -26.78 4.31 -4.93
C PHE A 143 -27.71 5.50 -4.82
N SER A 144 -27.17 6.70 -4.90
CA SER A 144 -27.93 7.94 -4.76
C SER A 144 -27.75 8.84 -5.98
N SER A 145 -28.67 9.79 -6.10
CA SER A 145 -28.58 10.94 -6.99
C SER A 145 -28.91 12.21 -6.21
N TRP A 146 -28.24 13.31 -6.56
CA TRP A 146 -28.56 14.64 -6.05
C TRP A 146 -29.64 15.31 -6.91
N ASP A 147 -29.29 15.87 -8.09
CA ASP A 147 -30.17 16.75 -8.87
C ASP A 147 -30.65 16.17 -10.22
N LYS A 148 -30.04 15.08 -10.70
CA LYS A 148 -30.36 14.46 -12.00
C LYS A 148 -30.38 12.94 -11.95
N HIS A 149 -31.16 12.32 -12.82
CA HIS A 149 -31.16 10.86 -12.94
C HIS A 149 -29.76 10.29 -13.20
N VAL A 150 -29.43 9.22 -12.46
CA VAL A 150 -28.22 8.44 -12.65
C VAL A 150 -28.59 7.00 -12.98
N GLY A 151 -28.05 6.49 -14.08
CA GLY A 151 -28.18 5.10 -14.47
C GLY A 151 -27.00 4.29 -13.95
N TYR A 152 -27.27 3.20 -13.26
CA TYR A 152 -26.30 2.22 -12.80
C TYR A 152 -26.56 0.88 -13.47
N ARG A 153 -25.51 0.13 -13.83
CA ARG A 153 -25.64 -1.26 -14.31
C ARG A 153 -24.39 -2.05 -13.94
N ASN A 154 -24.42 -3.37 -14.13
CA ASN A 154 -23.30 -4.26 -13.83
C ASN A 154 -22.75 -4.06 -12.40
N VAL A 155 -23.64 -3.76 -11.45
CA VAL A 155 -23.26 -3.58 -10.06
C VAL A 155 -22.92 -4.95 -9.48
N ASN A 156 -21.68 -5.09 -9.02
CA ASN A 156 -21.19 -6.29 -8.37
C ASN A 156 -20.52 -5.90 -7.06
N VAL A 157 -20.96 -6.51 -5.96
CA VAL A 157 -20.19 -6.53 -4.73
C VAL A 157 -19.22 -7.69 -4.82
N LEU A 158 -17.94 -7.38 -4.82
CA LEU A 158 -16.87 -8.34 -4.96
C LEU A 158 -16.32 -8.67 -3.56
N PRO A 159 -16.20 -9.96 -3.21
CA PRO A 159 -15.43 -10.33 -2.04
C PRO A 159 -13.99 -9.93 -2.31
N LEU A 160 -13.43 -9.09 -1.44
CA LEU A 160 -12.00 -8.90 -1.44
C LEU A 160 -11.37 -10.18 -0.85
N PRO A 161 -10.24 -10.63 -1.41
CA PRO A 161 -9.51 -11.76 -0.88
C PRO A 161 -9.14 -11.42 0.55
N HIS A 162 -9.41 -12.37 1.45
CA HIS A 162 -9.00 -12.21 2.83
C HIS A 162 -7.48 -12.04 2.81
N ASN A 163 -6.92 -11.24 3.70
CA ASN A 163 -5.59 -11.56 4.19
C ASN A 163 -5.75 -12.95 4.83
N HIS A 164 -5.44 -14.01 4.09
CA HIS A 164 -5.68 -15.40 4.49
C HIS A 164 -4.79 -15.86 5.65
N LEU A 165 -4.08 -14.93 6.30
CA LEU A 165 -3.39 -15.12 7.59
C LEU A 165 -4.31 -15.72 8.69
N LEU A 166 -5.64 -15.64 8.56
CA LEU A 166 -6.59 -16.29 9.49
C LEU A 166 -6.92 -17.76 9.15
N LEU A 167 -6.67 -18.25 7.93
CA LEU A 167 -6.93 -19.66 7.59
C LEU A 167 -5.90 -20.63 8.19
N TRP A 168 -4.73 -20.15 8.63
CA TRP A 168 -3.74 -21.02 9.27
C TRP A 168 -3.90 -21.13 10.78
N LYS A 169 -4.66 -20.24 11.43
CA LYS A 169 -4.98 -20.41 12.86
C LYS A 169 -5.98 -21.54 13.15
N GLN A 170 -6.73 -22.00 12.15
CA GLN A 170 -7.73 -23.06 12.33
C GLN A 170 -7.22 -24.47 11.96
N VAL A 171 -5.94 -24.62 11.59
CA VAL A 171 -5.36 -25.91 11.18
C VAL A 171 -4.31 -26.45 12.15
N ASP A 172 -3.83 -25.66 13.12
CA ASP A 172 -2.83 -26.09 14.13
C ASP A 172 -3.40 -26.33 15.54
N SER A 173 -4.72 -26.52 15.68
CA SER A 173 -5.33 -26.97 16.94
C SER A 173 -5.87 -28.39 16.79
N ALA A 174 -4.99 -29.36 16.59
CA ALA A 174 -5.27 -30.75 16.87
C ALA A 174 -4.06 -31.40 17.54
N GLU A 175 -4.23 -31.63 18.85
CA GLU A 175 -3.49 -32.58 19.69
C GLU A 175 -2.04 -32.23 20.05
N TYR A 176 -1.87 -31.44 21.12
CA TYR A 176 -1.12 -31.92 22.27
C TYR A 176 -1.69 -31.35 23.56
N ASP A 177 -2.03 -32.25 24.47
CA ASP A 177 -2.72 -32.01 25.73
C ASP A 177 -1.75 -31.37 26.75
N ARG A 178 -2.01 -30.10 27.10
CA ARG A 178 -1.81 -29.56 28.44
C ARG A 178 -2.62 -28.26 28.59
N LYS A 179 -3.76 -28.42 29.26
CA LYS A 179 -4.58 -27.31 29.77
C LYS A 179 -3.86 -26.55 30.88
N GLU A 180 -4.32 -25.30 31.00
CA GLU A 180 -4.11 -24.31 32.06
C GLU A 180 -2.92 -23.35 31.83
N ASP A 181 -3.26 -22.05 31.79
CA ASP A 181 -2.41 -20.83 31.80
C ASP A 181 -2.27 -19.98 30.50
N LEU A 182 -3.20 -20.02 29.54
CA LEU A 182 -3.15 -19.13 28.35
C LEU A 182 -4.44 -18.34 28.05
N GLU A 183 -5.35 -18.20 29.02
CA GLU A 183 -6.61 -17.43 28.83
C GLU A 183 -6.50 -15.94 29.20
N GLU A 184 -5.34 -15.42 29.60
CA GLU A 184 -5.20 -14.00 30.01
C GLU A 184 -4.56 -13.04 28.98
N GLU A 185 -4.11 -13.49 27.79
CA GLU A 185 -3.48 -12.59 26.80
C GLU A 185 -4.41 -12.11 25.67
N LEU A 186 -5.71 -12.41 25.71
CA LEU A 186 -6.66 -12.09 24.64
C LEU A 186 -7.45 -10.78 24.79
N GLU A 187 -7.09 -9.90 25.73
CA GLU A 187 -7.75 -8.58 25.88
C GLU A 187 -6.98 -7.36 25.34
N ASN A 188 -5.75 -7.50 24.86
CA ASN A 188 -5.03 -6.37 24.23
C ASN A 188 -5.15 -6.35 22.70
N GLY A 189 -6.39 -6.46 22.21
CA GLY A 189 -6.77 -6.32 20.80
C GLY A 189 -6.64 -4.89 20.27
N GLN A 190 -5.49 -4.24 20.46
CA GLN A 190 -5.05 -3.15 19.60
C GLN A 190 -4.45 -3.77 18.34
N THR A 191 -5.26 -3.98 17.31
CA THR A 191 -4.75 -4.27 15.97
C THR A 191 -4.01 -3.04 15.45
N GLY A 192 -2.73 -2.92 15.78
CA GLY A 192 -1.80 -1.89 15.33
C GLY A 192 -1.50 -1.98 13.84
N TYR A 193 -2.49 -1.71 12.99
CA TYR A 193 -2.31 -1.22 11.63
C TYR A 193 -2.02 0.30 11.62
N GLU A 194 -1.58 0.83 12.76
CA GLU A 194 -1.04 2.18 12.87
C GLU A 194 0.25 2.24 12.03
N GLU A 195 0.10 2.82 10.84
CA GLU A 195 1.21 3.42 10.09
C GLU A 195 2.35 2.47 9.66
N TRP A 196 2.06 1.32 9.04
CA TRP A 196 3.08 0.46 8.40
C TRP A 196 3.88 1.24 7.34
N GLY A 197 5.19 1.42 7.55
CA GLY A 197 6.05 2.13 6.59
C GLY A 197 7.45 2.41 7.12
N LEU A 198 8.32 2.95 6.25
CA LEU A 198 9.73 3.20 6.56
C LEU A 198 9.92 4.10 7.79
N LYS A 199 9.02 5.04 8.05
CA LYS A 199 9.08 5.91 9.23
C LYS A 199 9.16 5.18 10.58
N ASN A 200 8.63 3.95 10.68
CA ASN A 200 8.71 3.15 11.91
C ASN A 200 10.15 2.68 12.22
N PHE A 201 11.05 2.83 11.26
CA PHE A 201 12.47 2.53 11.37
C PHE A 201 13.33 3.78 11.61
N LEU A 202 12.75 4.99 11.63
CA LEU A 202 13.49 6.21 11.93
C LEU A 202 14.01 6.17 13.37
N GLU A 203 15.34 6.25 13.52
CA GLU A 203 16.04 6.16 14.82
C GLU A 203 15.67 4.91 15.65
N SER A 204 15.20 3.85 14.97
CA SER A 204 14.87 2.57 15.58
C SER A 204 16.08 1.65 15.56
N TRP A 205 16.28 0.92 16.67
CA TRP A 205 17.28 -0.15 16.75
C TRP A 205 16.84 -1.44 16.03
N LYS A 206 15.57 -1.53 15.62
CA LYS A 206 15.06 -2.70 14.91
C LYS A 206 15.69 -2.78 13.54
N LEU A 207 16.46 -3.85 13.29
CA LEU A 207 17.15 -4.09 12.02
C LEU A 207 18.21 -3.04 11.64
N SER A 208 18.62 -2.17 12.58
CA SER A 208 19.66 -1.18 12.33
C SER A 208 21.03 -1.85 12.24
N ASP A 209 21.81 -1.45 11.25
CA ASP A 209 23.15 -1.97 10.92
C ASP A 209 24.21 -0.86 10.83
N VAL A 210 23.84 0.38 11.16
CA VAL A 210 24.74 1.54 11.24
C VAL A 210 24.27 2.52 12.32
N VAL A 211 25.20 3.17 13.00
CA VAL A 211 24.91 4.14 14.06
C VAL A 211 25.69 5.43 13.82
N PHE A 212 25.00 6.57 13.87
CA PHE A 212 25.63 7.88 13.94
C PHE A 212 25.92 8.24 15.39
N ILE A 213 27.11 8.77 15.67
CA ILE A 213 27.47 9.33 16.97
C ILE A 213 27.51 10.84 16.83
N VAL A 214 26.54 11.51 17.46
CA VAL A 214 26.34 12.96 17.35
C VAL A 214 26.68 13.64 18.66
N GLY A 215 27.50 14.68 18.60
CA GLY A 215 27.83 15.52 19.75
C GLY A 215 29.31 15.85 19.83
N ASN A 216 29.67 16.66 20.81
CA ASN A 216 31.02 17.19 20.95
C ASN A 216 31.63 16.72 22.28
N GLY A 217 32.27 15.54 22.27
CA GLY A 217 33.16 14.96 23.30
C GLY A 217 32.60 14.67 24.70
N ASN A 218 31.70 15.50 25.23
CA ASN A 218 31.16 15.39 26.59
C ASN A 218 29.75 14.78 26.64
N ILE A 219 29.01 14.84 25.53
CA ILE A 219 27.69 14.22 25.37
C ILE A 219 27.64 13.65 23.95
N GLU A 220 27.87 12.35 23.82
CA GLU A 220 27.72 11.61 22.58
C GLU A 220 26.35 10.93 22.56
N ARG A 221 25.60 11.11 21.47
CA ARG A 221 24.30 10.49 21.28
C ARG A 221 24.36 9.50 20.11
N PRO A 222 24.12 8.20 20.35
CA PRO A 222 23.95 7.23 19.28
C PRO A 222 22.57 7.40 18.62
N VAL A 223 22.55 7.39 17.30
CA VAL A 223 21.35 7.49 16.47
C VAL A 223 21.40 6.37 15.42
N PRO A 224 20.59 5.30 15.58
CA PRO A 224 20.64 4.15 14.68
C PRO A 224 19.96 4.44 13.33
N ALA A 225 20.45 3.78 12.28
CA ALA A 225 19.94 3.87 10.91
C ALA A 225 20.21 2.55 10.15
N HIS A 226 19.92 2.56 8.83
CA HIS A 226 19.90 1.37 7.98
C HIS A 226 20.72 1.62 6.70
N LYS A 227 21.80 0.87 6.48
CA LYS A 227 22.77 1.07 5.39
C LYS A 227 22.12 1.06 4.03
N VAL A 228 21.30 0.05 3.74
CA VAL A 228 20.61 -0.08 2.45
C VAL A 228 19.72 1.14 2.17
N ILE A 229 19.07 1.71 3.19
CA ILE A 229 18.20 2.89 3.05
C ILE A 229 19.04 4.14 2.80
N LEU A 230 20.11 4.33 3.58
CA LEU A 230 21.02 5.45 3.43
C LEU A 230 21.68 5.45 2.05
N GLN A 231 22.25 4.31 1.63
CA GLN A 231 22.96 4.18 0.36
C GLN A 231 22.02 4.27 -0.85
N ALA A 232 20.75 3.89 -0.70
CA ALA A 232 19.74 4.12 -1.73
C ALA A 232 19.34 5.60 -1.86
N CYS A 233 19.48 6.41 -0.81
CA CYS A 233 19.15 7.84 -0.82
C CYS A 233 20.33 8.76 -1.19
N GLY A 234 21.54 8.41 -0.77
CA GLY A 234 22.72 9.27 -0.85
C GLY A 234 24.01 8.48 -0.91
N ASN A 235 25.13 9.15 -0.69
CA ASN A 235 26.45 8.54 -0.67
C ASN A 235 26.99 8.57 0.76
N PHE A 236 27.06 7.41 1.40
CA PHE A 236 27.52 7.28 2.78
C PHE A 236 28.80 6.44 2.80
N PRO A 237 29.81 6.80 3.62
CA PRO A 237 31.05 6.05 3.74
C PRO A 237 30.83 4.79 4.60
N LEU A 238 30.11 3.81 4.05
CA LEU A 238 29.73 2.57 4.73
C LEU A 238 30.74 1.47 4.40
N SER A 239 31.03 0.62 5.38
CA SER A 239 31.81 -0.60 5.21
C SER A 239 30.91 -1.82 5.08
N SER A 240 31.45 -2.93 4.59
CA SER A 240 30.75 -4.21 4.53
C SER A 240 30.63 -4.93 5.90
N SER A 241 31.14 -4.34 6.98
CA SER A 241 31.12 -4.96 8.32
C SER A 241 29.81 -4.67 9.09
N ASN A 242 29.43 -5.50 10.06
CA ASN A 242 28.12 -5.41 10.72
C ASN A 242 27.93 -4.20 11.67
N GLU A 243 28.99 -3.47 12.01
CA GLU A 243 28.92 -2.35 12.96
C GLU A 243 29.64 -1.13 12.38
N ASP A 244 28.94 -0.38 11.52
CA ASP A 244 29.44 0.91 11.06
C ASP A 244 29.07 2.01 12.05
N VAL A 245 30.08 2.75 12.49
CA VAL A 245 29.92 3.93 13.36
C VAL A 245 30.34 5.17 12.58
N ILE A 246 29.40 6.09 12.37
CA ILE A 246 29.64 7.36 11.67
C ILE A 246 29.76 8.48 12.71
N GLN A 247 30.96 9.02 12.87
CA GLN A 247 31.25 10.11 13.81
C GLN A 247 30.85 11.48 13.23
N MET A 248 30.11 12.27 14.00
CA MET A 248 29.62 13.60 13.59
C MET A 248 29.94 14.66 14.64
N HIS A 249 31.09 15.32 14.49
CA HIS A 249 31.58 16.32 15.44
C HIS A 249 30.93 17.72 15.29
N ASP A 250 30.56 18.11 14.06
CA ASP A 250 30.06 19.47 13.75
C ASP A 250 28.54 19.52 13.49
N VAL A 251 27.82 18.44 13.78
CA VAL A 251 26.38 18.33 13.51
C VAL A 251 25.63 18.21 14.84
N THR A 252 24.54 18.97 14.98
CA THR A 252 23.66 18.84 16.15
C THR A 252 22.66 17.71 15.94
N TYR A 253 22.18 17.11 17.03
CA TYR A 253 21.13 16.10 16.95
C TYR A 253 19.89 16.60 16.18
N VAL A 254 19.49 17.85 16.36
CA VAL A 254 18.33 18.44 15.66
C VAL A 254 18.52 18.42 14.15
N VAL A 255 19.73 18.74 13.67
CA VAL A 255 20.05 18.73 12.24
C VAL A 255 20.10 17.29 11.71
N LEU A 256 20.71 16.35 12.44
CA LEU A 256 20.72 14.95 12.02
C LEU A 256 19.30 14.35 12.01
N HIS A 257 18.51 14.60 13.05
CA HIS A 257 17.14 14.13 13.15
C HIS A 257 16.32 14.61 11.94
N ALA A 258 16.39 15.90 11.61
CA ALA A 258 15.72 16.44 10.43
C ALA A 258 16.20 15.80 9.11
N PHE A 259 17.50 15.55 9.00
CA PHE A 259 18.09 14.88 7.84
C PHE A 259 17.57 13.44 7.68
N LEU A 260 17.59 12.64 8.76
CA LEU A 260 17.08 11.28 8.75
C LEU A 260 15.56 11.25 8.61
N GLN A 261 14.83 12.17 9.24
CA GLN A 261 13.38 12.29 9.08
C GLN A 261 13.00 12.48 7.61
N TYR A 262 13.72 13.33 6.88
CA TYR A 262 13.51 13.49 5.44
C TYR A 262 13.77 12.19 4.67
N ILE A 263 14.83 11.45 4.99
CA ILE A 263 15.17 10.16 4.34
C ILE A 263 14.06 9.12 4.56
N TYR A 264 13.56 8.98 5.79
CA TYR A 264 12.64 7.90 6.17
C TYR A 264 11.17 8.23 5.90
N THR A 265 10.82 9.51 5.83
CA THR A 265 9.43 9.97 5.69
C THR A 265 9.15 10.78 4.44
N GLY A 266 10.19 11.21 3.72
CA GLY A 266 10.09 12.12 2.58
C GLY A 266 9.82 13.57 2.96
N GLN A 267 9.74 13.90 4.24
CA GLN A 267 9.49 15.25 4.73
C GLN A 267 10.24 15.54 6.03
N THR A 268 10.48 16.81 6.33
CA THR A 268 11.07 17.23 7.60
C THR A 268 10.69 18.66 7.92
N GLN A 269 10.75 19.01 9.20
CA GLN A 269 10.62 20.39 9.66
C GLN A 269 11.86 20.81 10.43
N ILE A 270 12.39 22.01 10.15
CA ILE A 270 13.56 22.54 10.85
C ILE A 270 13.47 24.07 10.97
N LEU A 271 14.08 24.63 12.02
CA LEU A 271 14.22 26.08 12.16
C LEU A 271 14.98 26.68 10.98
N GLU A 272 14.52 27.84 10.50
CA GLU A 272 15.17 28.56 9.40
C GLU A 272 16.66 28.84 9.67
N SER A 273 17.04 29.11 10.92
CA SER A 273 18.43 29.34 11.33
C SER A 273 19.34 28.11 11.18
N GLN A 274 18.78 26.91 11.18
CA GLN A 274 19.49 25.64 11.02
C GLN A 274 19.44 25.09 9.59
N LEU A 275 18.72 25.77 8.69
CA LEU A 275 18.53 25.34 7.30
C LEU A 275 19.84 25.29 6.51
N GLY A 276 20.79 26.18 6.83
CA GLY A 276 22.14 26.15 6.27
C GLY A 276 22.91 24.88 6.65
N SER A 277 22.90 24.52 7.94
CA SER A 277 23.54 23.29 8.45
C SER A 277 22.92 22.03 7.85
N LEU A 278 21.58 21.97 7.76
CA LEU A 278 20.88 20.87 7.10
C LEU A 278 21.24 20.77 5.61
N GLY A 279 21.31 21.91 4.91
CA GLY A 279 21.70 21.97 3.51
C GLY A 279 23.15 21.50 3.27
N SER A 280 24.09 21.91 4.13
CA SER A 280 25.48 21.43 4.08
C SER A 280 25.59 19.93 4.33
N LEU A 281 24.86 19.41 5.32
CA LEU A 281 24.81 17.98 5.60
C LEU A 281 24.23 17.18 4.43
N ALA A 282 23.12 17.66 3.86
CA ALA A 282 22.50 17.02 2.70
C ALA A 282 23.41 17.04 1.47
N LEU A 283 24.20 18.10 1.28
CA LEU A 283 25.19 18.17 0.20
C LEU A 283 26.35 17.20 0.44
N GLN A 284 26.85 17.11 1.67
CA GLN A 284 27.95 16.21 2.05
C GLN A 284 27.65 14.75 1.73
N TYR A 285 26.43 14.29 2.03
CA TYR A 285 25.98 12.91 1.79
C TYR A 285 25.21 12.76 0.47
N GLU A 286 25.28 13.74 -0.43
CA GLU A 286 24.65 13.71 -1.76
C GLU A 286 23.12 13.45 -1.76
N VAL A 287 22.40 13.83 -0.71
CA VAL A 287 20.92 13.82 -0.68
C VAL A 287 20.40 15.07 -1.40
N MET A 288 20.63 15.10 -2.71
CA MET A 288 20.46 16.28 -3.57
C MET A 288 19.06 16.90 -3.54
N PRO A 289 17.95 16.13 -3.48
CA PRO A 289 16.61 16.73 -3.36
C PRO A 289 16.47 17.62 -2.14
N LEU A 290 17.01 17.19 -0.98
CA LEU A 290 16.98 17.97 0.25
C LEU A 290 17.92 19.18 0.16
N ALA A 291 19.15 18.99 -0.31
CA ALA A 291 20.12 20.08 -0.47
C ALA A 291 19.58 21.21 -1.36
N LYS A 292 18.92 20.85 -2.47
CA LYS A 292 18.26 21.81 -3.38
C LYS A 292 17.14 22.57 -2.68
N GLN A 293 16.27 21.87 -1.95
CA GLN A 293 15.16 22.52 -1.23
C GLN A 293 15.65 23.45 -0.11
N CYS A 294 16.70 23.07 0.62
CA CYS A 294 17.32 23.95 1.61
C CYS A 294 17.83 25.24 0.95
N LYS A 295 18.54 25.12 -0.17
CA LYS A 295 19.05 26.27 -0.94
C LYS A 295 17.93 27.19 -1.43
N GLU A 296 16.94 26.64 -2.13
CA GLU A 296 15.81 27.42 -2.67
C GLU A 296 14.99 28.11 -1.57
N THR A 297 14.90 27.49 -0.40
CA THR A 297 14.16 28.05 0.73
C THR A 297 14.94 29.17 1.41
N MET A 298 16.26 29.03 1.56
CA MET A 298 17.13 30.11 2.03
C MET A 298 17.12 31.32 1.08
N GLU A 299 17.19 31.09 -0.23
CA GLU A 299 17.11 32.19 -1.23
C GLU A 299 15.77 32.92 -1.12
N ARG A 300 14.65 32.19 -1.03
CA ARG A 300 13.30 32.78 -0.85
C ARG A 300 13.18 33.59 0.44
N SER A 301 13.80 33.15 1.53
CA SER A 301 13.72 33.88 2.80
C SER A 301 14.53 35.17 2.79
N MET A 302 15.69 35.19 2.11
CA MET A 302 16.49 36.40 1.90
C MET A 302 15.74 37.48 1.11
N LEU A 303 14.93 37.10 0.11
CA LEU A 303 14.10 38.01 -0.68
C LEU A 303 12.90 38.59 0.11
N ASN A 304 12.37 37.85 1.08
CA ASN A 304 11.13 38.17 1.79
C ASN A 304 11.34 38.81 3.18
N LYS A 305 12.50 39.42 3.43
CA LYS A 305 12.94 40.04 4.72
C LYS A 305 11.95 41.02 5.40
N LYS A 306 10.83 41.39 4.77
CA LYS A 306 9.80 42.28 5.34
C LYS A 306 8.64 41.58 6.09
N LEU A 307 8.51 40.25 6.10
CA LEU A 307 7.28 39.60 6.60
C LEU A 307 7.43 38.34 7.47
N LEU A 308 8.64 37.93 7.88
CA LEU A 308 8.82 36.66 8.61
C LEU A 308 9.46 36.87 9.98
N GLY A 309 8.73 36.50 11.03
CA GLY A 309 9.17 36.56 12.42
C GLY A 309 10.34 35.60 12.69
N VAL A 310 11.26 36.05 13.54
CA VAL A 310 12.38 35.26 14.05
C VAL A 310 11.85 33.99 14.73
N GLY A 311 12.30 32.81 14.28
CA GLY A 311 11.95 31.52 14.91
C GLY A 311 10.92 30.65 14.18
N LYS A 312 10.68 30.87 12.88
CA LYS A 312 9.75 30.04 12.10
C LYS A 312 10.39 28.69 11.70
N ASN A 313 9.64 27.60 11.87
CA ASN A 313 9.97 26.31 11.28
C ASN A 313 9.63 26.31 9.79
N VAL A 314 10.54 25.75 9.00
CA VAL A 314 10.40 25.52 7.57
C VAL A 314 10.10 24.05 7.36
N GLU A 315 9.06 23.77 6.58
CA GLU A 315 8.70 22.43 6.14
C GLU A 315 9.32 22.16 4.76
N LEU A 316 9.99 21.02 4.64
CA LEU A 316 10.63 20.52 3.43
C LEU A 316 10.02 19.16 3.11
N SER A 317 9.71 18.88 1.85
CA SER A 317 9.06 17.63 1.44
C SER A 317 9.45 17.25 0.01
N CYS A 318 9.61 15.95 -0.25
CA CYS A 318 9.90 15.45 -1.59
C CYS A 318 8.82 15.92 -2.58
N PRO A 319 9.18 16.38 -3.78
CA PRO A 319 8.22 16.94 -4.75
C PRO A 319 7.14 15.94 -5.21
N ASN A 320 7.34 14.65 -4.96
CA ASN A 320 6.41 13.58 -5.29
C ASN A 320 5.43 13.21 -4.16
N SER A 321 5.49 13.86 -2.99
CA SER A 321 4.49 13.70 -1.94
C SER A 321 3.22 14.49 -2.32
N ARG A 322 2.44 13.98 -3.29
CA ARG A 322 1.06 14.43 -3.42
C ARG A 322 0.33 14.00 -2.12
N PRO A 323 -0.40 14.88 -1.42
CA PRO A 323 -1.06 14.58 -0.15
C PRO A 323 -2.19 13.52 -0.23
N HIS A 324 -2.29 12.78 -1.34
CA HIS A 324 -3.41 11.91 -1.71
C HIS A 324 -2.96 10.55 -2.29
N TYR A 325 -1.68 10.21 -2.15
CA TYR A 325 -1.15 8.89 -2.47
C TYR A 325 -0.49 8.32 -1.20
N CYS A 326 -0.84 7.08 -0.84
CA CYS A 326 -0.13 6.34 0.21
C CYS A 326 1.34 6.19 -0.23
N VAL A 327 2.28 6.65 0.61
CA VAL A 327 3.72 6.49 0.38
C VAL A 327 4.03 4.99 0.46
N THR A 328 4.00 4.32 -0.68
CA THR A 328 4.39 2.91 -0.78
C THR A 328 5.87 2.89 -1.09
N PHE A 329 6.71 2.44 -0.16
CA PHE A 329 8.15 2.28 -0.41
C PHE A 329 8.38 1.56 -1.75
N PRO A 330 9.36 1.93 -2.57
CA PRO A 330 10.26 3.09 -2.43
C PRO A 330 9.66 4.42 -2.93
N LEU A 331 8.44 4.43 -3.48
CA LEU A 331 7.80 5.59 -4.11
C LEU A 331 7.39 6.65 -3.06
N GLY A 332 7.63 7.92 -3.40
CA GLY A 332 7.29 9.06 -2.53
C GLY A 332 8.37 9.41 -1.49
N LEU A 333 9.46 8.63 -1.43
CA LEU A 333 10.63 8.86 -0.60
C LEU A 333 11.81 9.35 -1.47
N PRO A 334 12.89 9.92 -0.88
CA PRO A 334 14.08 10.33 -1.62
C PRO A 334 14.97 9.14 -2.04
N ILE A 335 14.37 7.97 -2.30
CA ILE A 335 15.05 6.72 -2.63
C ILE A 335 15.33 6.66 -4.13
N ASN A 336 16.58 6.42 -4.50
CA ASN A 336 16.95 6.13 -5.87
C ASN A 336 16.74 4.63 -6.15
N VAL A 337 15.67 4.32 -6.89
CA VAL A 337 15.28 2.94 -7.24
C VAL A 337 16.38 2.20 -8.03
N GLN A 338 17.17 2.90 -8.85
CA GLN A 338 18.26 2.27 -9.59
C GLN A 338 19.36 1.80 -8.65
N ARG A 339 19.79 2.65 -7.72
CA ARG A 339 20.76 2.27 -6.67
C ARG A 339 20.23 1.14 -5.80
N LEU A 340 18.96 1.21 -5.40
CA LEU A 340 18.34 0.16 -4.60
C LEU A 340 18.32 -1.20 -5.33
N ASN A 341 18.07 -1.19 -6.64
CA ASN A 341 18.13 -2.38 -7.48
C ASN A 341 19.56 -2.89 -7.72
N GLU A 342 20.56 -2.01 -7.76
CA GLU A 342 21.98 -2.39 -7.78
C GLU A 342 22.37 -3.11 -6.48
N LEU A 343 21.98 -2.58 -5.31
CA LEU A 343 22.18 -3.22 -4.01
C LEU A 343 21.51 -4.59 -3.92
N HIS A 344 20.31 -4.73 -4.48
CA HIS A 344 19.65 -6.05 -4.62
C HIS A 344 20.47 -7.04 -5.45
N SER A 345 21.02 -6.56 -6.57
CA SER A 345 21.72 -7.41 -7.54
C SER A 345 23.12 -7.80 -7.06
N SER A 346 23.82 -6.89 -6.37
CA SER A 346 25.16 -7.14 -5.82
C SER A 346 25.12 -7.93 -4.51
N GLY A 347 24.04 -7.78 -3.72
CA GLY A 347 23.96 -8.30 -2.35
C GLY A 347 24.80 -7.48 -1.36
N GLU A 348 25.22 -6.27 -1.73
CA GLU A 348 25.97 -5.39 -0.82
C GLU A 348 25.08 -4.97 0.35
N TYR A 349 25.61 -5.08 1.58
CA TYR A 349 24.90 -4.90 2.85
C TYR A 349 23.79 -5.93 3.13
N SER A 350 23.71 -7.04 2.38
CA SER A 350 22.73 -8.09 2.66
C SER A 350 22.98 -8.72 4.04
N ASP A 351 21.92 -8.85 4.82
CA ASP A 351 21.90 -9.41 6.18
C ASP A 351 21.05 -10.69 6.27
N VAL A 352 20.51 -11.16 5.12
CA VAL A 352 19.79 -12.43 5.02
C VAL A 352 19.97 -13.11 3.65
N ASN A 353 20.19 -14.41 3.68
CA ASN A 353 20.26 -15.31 2.53
C ASN A 353 19.00 -16.17 2.47
N ILE A 354 18.40 -16.29 1.29
CA ILE A 354 17.25 -17.19 1.08
C ILE A 354 17.67 -18.38 0.23
N TYR A 355 17.45 -19.57 0.77
CA TYR A 355 17.63 -20.85 0.12
C TYR A 355 16.27 -21.46 -0.21
N ILE A 356 16.15 -22.05 -1.39
CA ILE A 356 14.96 -22.84 -1.78
C ILE A 356 15.40 -24.29 -1.96
N GLU A 357 14.65 -25.21 -1.34
CA GLU A 357 14.91 -26.64 -1.44
C GLU A 357 14.98 -27.10 -2.90
N GLY A 358 16.02 -27.88 -3.24
CA GLY A 358 16.29 -28.30 -4.62
C GLY A 358 16.90 -27.24 -5.55
N HIS A 359 16.99 -25.98 -5.11
CA HIS A 359 17.53 -24.87 -5.90
C HIS A 359 18.73 -24.17 -5.26
N GLY A 360 18.99 -24.38 -3.97
CA GLY A 360 20.13 -23.79 -3.26
C GLY A 360 19.92 -22.31 -2.95
N LEU A 361 21.00 -21.52 -2.92
CA LEU A 361 20.95 -20.08 -2.66
C LEU A 361 20.26 -19.35 -3.83
N VAL A 362 19.15 -18.68 -3.52
CA VAL A 362 18.33 -17.98 -4.53
C VAL A 362 18.57 -16.48 -4.52
N ALA A 363 18.74 -15.87 -3.34
CA ALA A 363 18.94 -14.44 -3.21
C ALA A 363 19.67 -14.05 -1.92
N ARG A 364 20.43 -12.95 -2.00
CA ARG A 364 20.95 -12.19 -0.85
C ARG A 364 20.15 -10.91 -0.71
N LEU A 365 19.61 -10.64 0.46
CA LEU A 365 18.55 -9.65 0.66
C LEU A 365 18.77 -8.84 1.94
N HIS A 366 17.93 -7.83 2.12
CA HIS A 366 17.93 -6.94 3.27
C HIS A 366 16.68 -7.17 4.12
N LYS A 367 16.83 -7.53 5.39
CA LYS A 367 15.73 -7.79 6.33
C LYS A 367 14.79 -6.60 6.41
N ILE A 368 15.32 -5.37 6.44
CA ILE A 368 14.49 -4.16 6.48
C ILE A 368 13.59 -4.06 5.24
N ILE A 369 14.11 -4.33 4.03
CA ILE A 369 13.33 -4.25 2.80
C ILE A 369 12.21 -5.29 2.81
N LEU A 370 12.52 -6.55 3.15
CA LEU A 370 11.50 -7.59 3.26
C LEU A 370 10.43 -7.24 4.31
N SER A 371 10.85 -6.70 5.44
CA SER A 371 9.98 -6.28 6.53
C SER A 371 9.07 -5.12 6.17
N LEU A 372 9.49 -4.22 5.26
CA LEU A 372 8.63 -3.13 4.78
C LEU A 372 7.46 -3.65 3.94
N TRP A 373 7.62 -4.79 3.27
CA TRP A 373 6.62 -5.34 2.36
C TRP A 373 5.79 -6.50 2.93
N SER A 374 6.28 -7.13 4.00
CA SER A 374 5.74 -8.39 4.48
C SER A 374 5.72 -8.44 6.01
N VAL A 375 4.51 -8.48 6.56
CA VAL A 375 4.29 -8.70 8.00
C VAL A 375 4.90 -10.02 8.48
N PRO A 376 4.78 -11.14 7.74
CA PRO A 376 5.50 -12.38 8.08
C PRO A 376 7.01 -12.18 8.23
N PHE A 377 7.69 -11.53 7.28
CA PHE A 377 9.14 -11.29 7.37
C PHE A 377 9.48 -10.35 8.54
N MET A 378 8.72 -9.27 8.74
CA MET A 378 8.91 -8.37 9.89
C MET A 378 8.88 -9.14 11.20
N LYS A 379 7.85 -9.97 11.42
CA LYS A 379 7.70 -10.77 12.64
C LYS A 379 8.86 -11.76 12.80
N MET A 380 9.24 -12.45 11.72
CA MET A 380 10.37 -13.38 11.72
C MET A 380 11.68 -12.70 12.19
N PHE A 381 11.94 -11.47 11.74
CA PHE A 381 13.17 -10.77 12.06
C PHE A 381 13.13 -9.94 13.34
N THR A 382 11.98 -9.80 14.01
CA THR A 382 11.85 -8.91 15.18
C THR A 382 11.20 -9.54 16.42
N ASN A 383 10.71 -10.78 16.34
CA ASN A 383 10.04 -11.44 17.47
C ASN A 383 10.97 -12.08 18.52
N GLY A 384 12.30 -11.96 18.38
CA GLY A 384 13.25 -12.45 19.38
C GLY A 384 13.46 -13.98 19.42
N MET A 385 12.96 -14.70 18.41
CA MET A 385 13.21 -16.14 18.22
C MET A 385 14.54 -16.38 17.49
N SER A 386 14.94 -17.65 17.29
CA SER A 386 16.18 -18.04 16.59
C SER A 386 16.38 -17.36 15.24
N GLU A 387 15.28 -17.09 14.53
CA GLU A 387 15.21 -16.46 13.23
C GLU A 387 15.59 -14.97 13.26
N THR A 388 15.48 -14.32 14.41
CA THR A 388 15.92 -12.92 14.60
C THR A 388 17.43 -12.81 14.40
N SER A 389 18.19 -13.79 14.91
CA SER A 389 19.65 -13.88 14.76
C SER A 389 20.11 -14.63 13.50
N SER A 390 19.24 -15.38 12.84
CA SER A 390 19.61 -16.13 11.64
C SER A 390 19.89 -15.20 10.46
N SER A 391 20.94 -15.51 9.70
CA SER A 391 21.24 -14.91 8.39
C SER A 391 20.78 -15.80 7.23
N GLU A 392 20.13 -16.93 7.52
CA GLU A 392 19.68 -17.90 6.51
C GLU A 392 18.21 -18.28 6.72
N ILE A 393 17.46 -18.29 5.61
CA ILE A 393 16.07 -18.75 5.56
C ILE A 393 15.99 -19.87 4.53
N HIS A 394 15.41 -21.00 4.93
CA HIS A 394 15.13 -22.13 4.06
C HIS A 394 13.64 -22.20 3.76
N LEU A 395 13.30 -22.18 2.47
CA LEU A 395 11.94 -22.29 1.97
C LEU A 395 11.76 -23.62 1.22
N SER A 396 10.67 -24.32 1.50
CA SER A 396 10.21 -25.48 0.74
C SER A 396 8.98 -25.11 -0.11
N GLU A 397 8.77 -25.82 -1.23
CA GLU A 397 7.55 -25.68 -2.07
C GLU A 397 7.31 -24.29 -2.69
N VAL A 398 8.34 -23.46 -2.83
CA VAL A 398 8.24 -22.11 -3.44
C VAL A 398 8.78 -22.12 -4.89
N PRO A 399 7.98 -21.73 -5.90
CA PRO A 399 8.46 -21.59 -7.28
C PRO A 399 9.55 -20.49 -7.38
N PRO A 400 10.83 -20.82 -7.68
CA PRO A 400 11.93 -19.85 -7.58
C PRO A 400 11.77 -18.65 -8.49
N GLU A 401 11.22 -18.86 -9.69
CA GLU A 401 11.04 -17.80 -10.67
C GLU A 401 10.02 -16.76 -10.21
N ALA A 402 8.85 -17.23 -9.73
CA ALA A 402 7.82 -16.35 -9.17
C ALA A 402 8.33 -15.63 -7.90
N PHE A 403 9.11 -16.32 -7.08
CA PHE A 403 9.70 -15.74 -5.88
C PHE A 403 10.71 -14.63 -6.21
N LYS A 404 11.59 -14.82 -7.20
CA LYS A 404 12.51 -13.77 -7.67
C LYS A 404 11.77 -12.54 -8.19
N ILE A 405 10.65 -12.72 -8.89
CA ILE A 405 9.81 -11.61 -9.36
C ILE A 405 9.20 -10.85 -8.17
N MET A 406 8.68 -11.56 -7.17
CA MET A 406 8.17 -10.94 -5.95
C MET A 406 9.26 -10.15 -5.21
N LEU A 407 10.46 -10.71 -5.06
CA LEU A 407 11.60 -10.02 -4.44
C LEU A 407 11.97 -8.75 -5.22
N LYS A 408 12.10 -8.85 -6.54
CA LYS A 408 12.39 -7.69 -7.40
C LYS A 408 11.33 -6.59 -7.25
N TYR A 409 10.06 -6.98 -7.16
CA TYR A 409 8.96 -6.04 -6.90
C TYR A 409 9.14 -5.30 -5.56
N MET A 410 9.60 -5.96 -4.49
CA MET A 410 9.86 -5.31 -3.20
C MET A 410 10.97 -4.24 -3.27
N TYR A 411 11.94 -4.37 -4.19
CA TYR A 411 13.00 -3.38 -4.32
C TYR A 411 12.64 -2.24 -5.28
N ILE A 412 11.83 -2.52 -6.30
CA ILE A 412 11.53 -1.56 -7.37
C ILE A 412 10.19 -0.85 -7.16
N GLY A 413 9.23 -1.52 -6.51
CA GLY A 413 7.85 -1.05 -6.34
C GLY A 413 6.99 -1.21 -7.60
N GLU A 414 7.56 -1.73 -8.69
CA GLU A 414 6.88 -1.89 -9.97
C GLU A 414 7.01 -3.32 -10.50
N LEU A 415 5.92 -3.83 -11.07
CA LEU A 415 5.89 -5.13 -11.69
C LEU A 415 6.15 -4.98 -13.20
N SER A 416 7.40 -5.15 -13.64
CA SER A 416 7.70 -5.21 -15.07
C SER A 416 7.39 -6.60 -15.63
N LEU A 417 6.28 -6.70 -16.35
CA LEU A 417 5.92 -7.90 -17.11
C LEU A 417 6.38 -7.88 -18.57
N ALA A 418 7.15 -6.86 -18.97
CA ALA A 418 7.52 -6.65 -20.38
C ALA A 418 8.61 -7.62 -20.87
N ASP A 419 9.49 -8.08 -19.98
CA ASP A 419 10.73 -8.77 -20.37
C ASP A 419 10.66 -10.29 -20.36
N THR A 420 9.53 -10.87 -19.98
CA THR A 420 9.38 -12.32 -19.89
C THR A 420 8.07 -12.75 -20.52
N THR A 421 8.14 -13.83 -21.28
CA THR A 421 6.97 -14.44 -21.93
C THR A 421 6.12 -15.11 -20.85
N TYR A 422 5.35 -14.35 -20.09
CA TYR A 422 4.55 -14.89 -18.99
C TYR A 422 3.47 -15.83 -19.53
N SER A 423 3.64 -17.12 -19.26
CA SER A 423 2.54 -18.09 -19.27
C SER A 423 1.58 -17.74 -18.13
N GLY A 424 0.27 -17.95 -18.31
CA GLY A 424 -0.74 -17.75 -17.26
C GLY A 424 -0.40 -18.44 -15.94
N THR A 425 0.40 -19.51 -15.97
CA THR A 425 0.91 -20.21 -14.79
C THR A 425 1.76 -19.33 -13.87
N LEU A 426 2.68 -18.52 -14.43
CA LEU A 426 3.65 -17.76 -13.64
C LEU A 426 2.97 -16.60 -12.90
N LEU A 427 1.99 -15.97 -13.53
CA LEU A 427 1.16 -14.92 -12.90
C LEU A 427 0.31 -15.49 -11.76
N LEU A 428 -0.24 -16.70 -11.92
CA LEU A 428 -0.97 -17.38 -10.84
C LEU A 428 -0.04 -17.78 -9.68
N GLN A 429 1.16 -18.27 -9.97
CA GLN A 429 2.16 -18.57 -8.93
C GLN A 429 2.57 -17.31 -8.18
N LEU A 430 2.80 -16.20 -8.89
CA LEU A 430 3.13 -14.91 -8.29
C LEU A 430 2.00 -14.39 -7.40
N LEU A 431 0.74 -14.49 -7.86
CA LEU A 431 -0.43 -14.14 -7.07
C LEU A 431 -0.49 -14.92 -5.75
N LEU A 432 -0.31 -16.25 -5.82
CA LEU A 432 -0.33 -17.11 -4.64
C LEU A 432 0.81 -16.79 -3.67
N LEU A 433 2.02 -16.51 -4.17
CA LEU A 433 3.14 -16.10 -3.33
C LEU A 433 2.89 -14.73 -2.69
N ALA A 434 2.36 -13.77 -3.44
CA ALA A 434 2.07 -12.44 -2.90
C ALA A 434 1.06 -12.51 -1.74
N ASP A 435 0.03 -13.36 -1.86
CA ASP A 435 -0.91 -13.65 -0.76
C ASP A 435 -0.20 -14.33 0.42
N GLN A 436 0.56 -15.39 0.15
CA GLN A 436 1.29 -16.17 1.16
C GLN A 436 2.22 -15.31 2.02
N PHE A 437 2.95 -14.38 1.40
CA PHE A 437 3.89 -13.49 2.08
C PHE A 437 3.26 -12.15 2.49
N GLY A 438 1.97 -11.93 2.24
CA GLY A 438 1.24 -10.72 2.63
C GLY A 438 1.63 -9.46 1.87
N VAL A 439 2.20 -9.60 0.67
CA VAL A 439 2.65 -8.49 -0.19
C VAL A 439 1.45 -7.92 -0.94
N THR A 440 0.62 -7.18 -0.20
CA THR A 440 -0.71 -6.76 -0.65
C THR A 440 -0.69 -5.95 -1.96
N PRO A 441 0.20 -4.96 -2.18
CA PRO A 441 0.22 -4.21 -3.44
C PRO A 441 0.54 -5.08 -4.66
N LEU A 442 1.46 -6.05 -4.50
CA LEU A 442 1.78 -7.02 -5.57
C LEU A 442 0.60 -7.94 -5.86
N TYR A 443 -0.06 -8.43 -4.81
CA TYR A 443 -1.25 -9.26 -4.93
C TYR A 443 -2.34 -8.52 -5.75
N GLN A 444 -2.57 -7.25 -5.43
CA GLN A 444 -3.54 -6.39 -6.13
C GLN A 444 -3.18 -6.20 -7.60
N GLU A 445 -1.90 -5.94 -7.90
CA GLU A 445 -1.44 -5.78 -9.29
C GLU A 445 -1.59 -7.09 -10.09
N CYS A 446 -1.29 -8.24 -9.47
CA CYS A 446 -1.51 -9.55 -10.10
C CYS A 446 -2.99 -9.80 -10.41
N CYS A 447 -3.89 -9.49 -9.46
CA CYS A 447 -5.34 -9.58 -9.69
C CYS A 447 -5.79 -8.70 -10.85
N LYS A 448 -5.33 -7.45 -10.88
CA LYS A 448 -5.64 -6.49 -11.94
C LYS A 448 -5.25 -7.05 -13.31
N ILE A 449 -4.01 -7.51 -13.47
CA ILE A 449 -3.51 -8.07 -14.74
C ILE A 449 -4.29 -9.32 -15.15
N LEU A 450 -4.60 -10.21 -14.20
CA LEU A 450 -5.42 -11.40 -14.47
C LEU A 450 -6.81 -11.02 -14.99
N LEU A 451 -7.46 -10.04 -14.35
CA LEU A 451 -8.79 -9.57 -14.73
C LEU A 451 -8.78 -8.86 -16.09
N GLU A 452 -7.73 -8.10 -16.40
CA GLU A 452 -7.51 -7.51 -17.73
C GLU A 452 -7.42 -8.61 -18.79
N CYS A 453 -6.59 -9.64 -18.57
CA CYS A 453 -6.45 -10.78 -19.48
C CYS A 453 -7.78 -11.52 -19.72
N LEU A 454 -8.58 -11.71 -18.67
CA LEU A 454 -9.89 -12.35 -18.76
C LEU A 454 -10.91 -11.48 -19.51
N SER A 455 -10.80 -10.15 -19.41
CA SER A 455 -11.71 -9.20 -20.06
C SER A 455 -11.49 -9.05 -21.57
N GLU A 456 -10.23 -9.14 -22.02
CA GLU A 456 -9.87 -9.13 -23.44
C GLU A 456 -10.43 -10.35 -24.17
N GLY A 457 -10.49 -11.50 -23.49
CA GLY A 457 -11.09 -12.73 -24.03
C GLY A 457 -12.60 -12.64 -24.32
N TRP A 458 -13.31 -11.67 -23.74
CA TRP A 458 -14.77 -11.50 -23.92
C TRP A 458 -15.14 -10.50 -25.02
N SER A 459 -14.18 -9.72 -25.52
CA SER A 459 -14.47 -8.54 -26.36
C SER A 459 -14.35 -8.76 -27.87
N SER A 460 -14.19 -10.00 -28.35
CA SER A 460 -14.15 -10.27 -29.81
C SER A 460 -15.57 -10.46 -30.37
N PRO A 461 -16.07 -9.59 -31.28
CA PRO A 461 -17.44 -9.66 -31.81
C PRO A 461 -17.65 -10.77 -32.85
N ASN A 462 -16.59 -11.47 -33.27
CA ASN A 462 -16.70 -12.54 -34.26
C ASN A 462 -16.51 -13.87 -33.57
N GLY A 463 -17.52 -14.73 -33.68
CA GLY A 463 -17.59 -16.10 -33.16
C GLY A 463 -16.54 -17.07 -33.75
N ARG A 464 -15.27 -16.73 -33.64
CA ARG A 464 -14.16 -17.67 -33.65
C ARG A 464 -13.50 -17.57 -32.29
N ARG A 465 -13.63 -18.62 -31.49
CA ARG A 465 -12.75 -18.85 -30.34
C ARG A 465 -11.32 -18.93 -30.87
N SER A 466 -10.65 -17.78 -30.98
CA SER A 466 -9.20 -17.79 -30.95
C SER A 466 -8.85 -18.09 -29.50
N TYR A 467 -8.71 -19.38 -29.20
CA TYR A 467 -8.04 -19.82 -27.99
C TYR A 467 -6.69 -19.11 -28.00
N ASN A 468 -6.54 -18.09 -27.15
CA ASN A 468 -5.26 -17.48 -26.91
C ASN A 468 -4.37 -18.63 -26.41
N LYS A 469 -3.44 -19.11 -27.25
CA LYS A 469 -2.55 -20.25 -26.94
C LYS A 469 -1.75 -20.06 -25.62
N LYS A 470 -1.79 -18.86 -25.04
CA LYS A 470 -1.19 -18.50 -23.74
C LYS A 470 -1.92 -19.03 -22.49
N PHE A 471 -3.15 -19.53 -22.59
CA PHE A 471 -3.90 -20.08 -21.45
C PHE A 471 -4.51 -21.44 -21.79
N SER A 472 -3.72 -22.50 -21.61
CA SER A 472 -4.22 -23.88 -21.53
C SER A 472 -3.88 -24.42 -20.15
N ILE A 473 -4.67 -24.06 -19.13
CA ILE A 473 -4.44 -24.52 -17.77
C ILE A 473 -5.79 -24.70 -17.08
N MET A 474 -6.47 -25.82 -17.36
CA MET A 474 -7.57 -26.29 -16.52
C MET A 474 -7.63 -27.81 -16.38
N HIS A 475 -6.49 -28.48 -16.51
CA HIS A 475 -6.39 -29.90 -16.14
C HIS A 475 -5.08 -30.14 -15.38
N LYS A 476 -5.24 -30.65 -14.15
CA LYS A 476 -4.22 -31.05 -13.17
C LYS A 476 -3.83 -29.98 -12.13
N PHE A 477 -4.73 -29.72 -11.19
CA PHE A 477 -4.35 -29.51 -9.80
C PHE A 477 -5.07 -30.55 -8.95
N ASN A 478 -4.35 -31.62 -8.56
CA ASN A 478 -4.80 -32.53 -7.52
C ASN A 478 -4.24 -32.00 -6.20
N GLY A 479 -5.12 -31.59 -5.29
CA GLY A 479 -4.75 -31.16 -3.96
C GLY A 479 -3.98 -32.26 -3.24
N ARG A 480 -2.75 -31.95 -2.83
CA ARG A 480 -2.04 -32.71 -1.81
C ARG A 480 -1.71 -31.76 -0.65
N ARG A 481 -1.99 -32.27 0.54
CA ARG A 481 -1.84 -31.66 1.87
C ARG A 481 -0.41 -31.13 2.06
N THR A 482 -0.28 -29.91 2.54
CA THR A 482 1.01 -29.27 2.88
C THR A 482 1.24 -29.32 4.40
N ARG A 483 2.48 -29.60 4.80
CA ARG A 483 3.01 -29.51 6.18
C ARG A 483 3.60 -28.10 6.40
N PRO A 484 4.01 -27.72 7.63
CA PRO A 484 4.66 -26.42 7.87
C PRO A 484 5.92 -26.28 7.01
N ILE A 485 6.02 -25.17 6.28
CA ILE A 485 7.03 -24.89 5.24
C ILE A 485 8.35 -24.37 5.83
N TRP A 486 8.32 -23.92 7.09
CA TRP A 486 9.46 -23.38 7.80
C TRP A 486 10.22 -24.51 8.49
N GLN A 487 11.46 -24.75 8.08
CA GLN A 487 12.40 -25.57 8.83
C GLN A 487 13.62 -24.71 9.13
N VAL A 488 13.87 -24.52 10.42
CA VAL A 488 15.11 -23.95 10.95
C VAL A 488 15.98 -25.15 11.35
N ASN A 489 17.25 -25.12 10.97
CA ASN A 489 18.25 -26.09 11.45
C ASN A 489 18.78 -25.70 12.83
#